data_AF-A0A392RP05-F1
#
_entry.id   AF-A0A392RP05-F1
#
_cell.length_a   1.000
_cell.length_b   1.000
_cell.length_c   1.000
_cell.angle_alpha   90.00
_cell.angle_beta   90.00
_cell.angle_gamma   90.00
#
_symmetry.space_group_name_H-M   'P 1'
#
loop_
_entity.id
_entity.type
_entity.pdbx_description
1 polymer ?
#
loop_
_entity_poly.entity_id
_entity_poly.type
_entity_poly.pdbx_seq_one_letter_code
_entity_poly.pdbx_strand_id
1 'polypeptide(L)' 'GGIVNNTLRPTIPTYCDLEWRTLMEQCWAPNPAVRPSFTEIARRLRVMSAAAIQTKGPKASK' A
#
# COMPACT_ATOMS: atom_id res chain seq x y z
N GLY A 1 14.16 13.65 18.85
CA GLY A 1 14.09 12.66 17.75
C GLY A 1 12.76 11.94 17.78
N GLY A 2 11.72 12.51 17.19
CA GLY A 2 10.31 12.13 17.43
C GLY A 2 9.77 10.90 16.67
N ILE A 3 10.63 10.05 16.10
CA ILE A 3 10.21 8.84 15.34
C ILE A 3 10.61 7.55 16.09
N VAL A 4 11.09 7.66 17.33
CA VAL A 4 11.61 6.51 18.11
C VAL A 4 10.55 5.70 18.86
N ASN A 5 9.26 6.03 18.73
CA ASN A 5 8.19 5.40 19.54
C ASN A 5 7.24 4.46 18.78
N ASN A 6 7.49 4.09 17.51
CA ASN A 6 6.74 3.03 16.79
C ASN A 6 5.19 3.20 16.72
N THR A 7 4.63 4.33 17.16
CA THR A 7 3.17 4.57 17.26
C THR A 7 2.66 5.65 16.32
N LEU A 8 3.54 6.49 15.77
CA LEU A 8 3.13 7.56 14.85
C LEU A 8 3.10 7.01 13.42
N ARG A 9 1.98 6.38 13.07
CA ARG A 9 1.68 6.00 11.69
C ARG A 9 0.55 6.90 11.17
N PRO A 10 0.70 7.50 9.99
CA PRO A 10 -0.36 8.32 9.43
C PRO A 10 -1.60 7.47 9.22
N THR A 11 -2.77 8.03 9.52
CA THR A 11 -4.04 7.40 9.20
C THR A 11 -4.14 7.22 7.69
N ILE A 12 -4.45 6.00 7.25
CA ILE A 12 -4.66 5.72 5.82
C ILE A 12 -6.02 6.32 5.44
N PRO A 13 -6.09 7.22 4.44
CA PRO A 13 -7.36 7.80 4.03
C PRO A 13 -8.34 6.76 3.50
N THR A 14 -9.64 6.99 3.71
CA THR A 14 -10.71 6.07 3.31
C THR A 14 -10.88 5.91 1.80
N TYR A 15 -10.36 6.86 1.01
CA TYR A 15 -10.37 6.81 -0.46
C TYR A 15 -9.20 6.01 -1.05
N CYS A 16 -8.28 5.51 -0.22
CA CYS A 16 -7.18 4.67 -0.68
C CYS A 16 -7.72 3.28 -1.05
N ASP A 17 -7.36 2.74 -2.22
CA ASP A 17 -7.84 1.41 -2.61
C ASP A 17 -7.44 0.37 -1.56
N LEU A 18 -8.32 -0.60 -1.35
CA LEU A 18 -8.18 -1.60 -0.31
C LEU A 18 -6.84 -2.35 -0.38
N GLU A 19 -6.34 -2.62 -1.59
CA GLU A 19 -5.07 -3.31 -1.80
C GLU A 19 -3.88 -2.47 -1.34
N TRP A 20 -3.86 -1.17 -1.65
CA TRP A 20 -2.85 -0.22 -1.18
C TRP A 20 -2.87 -0.08 0.33
N ARG A 21 -4.06 0.04 0.91
CA ARG A 21 -4.25 0.11 2.35
C ARG A 21 -3.73 -1.14 3.05
N THR A 22 -4.10 -2.32 2.56
CA THR A 22 -3.70 -3.60 3.16
C THR A 22 -2.17 -3.78 3.14
N LEU A 23 -1.52 -3.42 2.02
CA LEU A 23 -0.07 -3.49 1.93
C LEU A 23 0.61 -2.55 2.94
N MET A 24 0.13 -1.31 3.07
CA MET A 24 0.65 -0.36 4.05
C MET A 24 0.50 -0.87 5.48
N GLU A 25 -0.68 -1.39 5.85
CA GLU A 25 -0.94 -1.96 7.19
C GLU A 25 0.01 -3.13 7.51
N GLN A 26 0.27 -4.02 6.54
CA GLN A 26 1.21 -5.15 6.72
C GLN A 26 2.67 -4.70 6.87
N CYS A 27 3.13 -3.76 6.05
CA CYS A 27 4.47 -3.16 6.19
C CYS A 27 4.66 -2.49 7.55
N TRP A 28 3.55 -2.06 8.14
CA TRP A 28 3.47 -1.30 9.36
C TRP A 28 3.01 -2.10 10.58
N ALA A 29 2.95 -3.43 10.47
CA ALA A 29 2.49 -4.24 11.57
C ALA A 29 3.39 -4.09 12.81
N PRO A 30 2.81 -4.08 14.03
CA PRO A 30 3.58 -4.02 15.27
C PRO A 30 4.47 -5.25 15.45
N ASN A 31 3.97 -6.41 15.03
CA ASN A 31 4.74 -7.66 14.98
C ASN A 31 5.66 -7.65 13.74
N PRO A 32 7.00 -7.69 13.88
CA PRO A 32 7.92 -7.77 12.75
C PRO A 32 7.75 -9.04 11.90
N ALA A 33 7.31 -10.16 12.49
CA ALA A 33 7.20 -11.44 11.81
C ALA A 33 6.10 -11.47 10.73
N VAL A 34 5.11 -10.57 10.80
CA VAL A 34 4.05 -10.47 9.78
C VAL A 34 4.37 -9.44 8.70
N ARG A 35 5.49 -8.71 8.83
CA ARG A 35 5.89 -7.73 7.81
C ARG A 35 6.39 -8.48 6.57
N PRO A 36 5.90 -8.13 5.37
CA PRO A 36 6.36 -8.75 4.15
C PRO A 36 7.84 -8.43 3.90
N SER A 37 8.55 -9.37 3.26
CA SER A 37 9.93 -9.12 2.82
C SER A 37 9.96 -8.03 1.74
N PHE A 38 11.10 -7.36 1.58
CA PHE A 38 11.27 -6.35 0.54
C PHE A 38 10.93 -6.89 -0.87
N THR A 39 11.34 -8.14 -1.16
CA THR A 39 11.04 -8.81 -2.42
C THR A 39 9.52 -8.95 -2.64
N GLU A 40 8.78 -9.34 -1.61
CA GLU A 40 7.32 -9.47 -1.69
C GLU A 40 6.64 -8.11 -1.85
N ILE A 41 7.12 -7.08 -1.14
CA ILE A 41 6.64 -5.70 -1.31
C ILE A 41 6.86 -5.24 -2.76
N ALA A 42 8.07 -5.39 -3.29
CA ALA A 42 8.41 -4.97 -4.66
C ALA A 42 7.60 -5.73 -5.72
N ARG A 43 7.29 -7.00 -5.48
CA ARG A 43 6.44 -7.82 -6.36
C ARG A 43 5.00 -7.29 -6.37
N ARG A 44 4.41 -7.07 -5.19
CA ARG A 44 3.03 -6.56 -5.06
C ARG A 44 2.89 -5.17 -5.66
N LEU A 45 3.81 -4.27 -5.35
CA LEU A 45 3.81 -2.91 -5.88
C LEU A 45 3.83 -2.86 -7.42
N ARG A 46 4.57 -3.76 -8.08
CA ARG A 46 4.57 -3.86 -9.55
C ARG A 46 3.21 -4.28 -10.11
N VAL A 47 2.54 -5.24 -9.46
CA VAL A 47 1.21 -5.70 -9.88
C VAL A 47 0.17 -4.59 -9.67
N MET A 48 0.18 -3.97 -8.49
CA MET A 48 -0.73 -2.89 -8.13
C MET A 48 -0.54 -1.65 -9.01
N SER A 49 0.70 -1.29 -9.35
CA SER A 49 0.98 -0.16 -10.24
C SER A 49 0.49 -0.43 -11.67
N ALA A 50 0.71 -1.65 -12.18
CA ALA A 50 0.20 -2.06 -13.49
C ALA A 50 -1.34 -2.01 -13.54
N ALA A 51 -2.01 -2.50 -12.49
CA ALA A 51 -3.47 -2.46 -12.38
C ALA A 51 -4.00 -1.01 -12.32
N ALA A 52 -3.35 -0.14 -11.54
CA ALA A 52 -3.74 1.27 -11.45
C ALA A 52 -3.67 1.99 -12.81
N ILE A 53 -2.72 1.64 -13.67
CA ILE A 53 -2.60 2.21 -15.02
C ILE A 53 -3.77 1.76 -15.92
N GLN A 54 -4.27 0.53 -15.77
CA GLN A 54 -5.38 0.01 -16.57
C GLN A 54 -6.76 0.59 -16.19
N THR A 55 -6.91 1.08 -14.95
CA THR A 55 -8.17 1.74 -14.50
C THR A 55 -8.38 3.15 -15.08
N LYS A 56 -7.39 3.70 -15.79
CA LYS A 56 -7.49 4.98 -16.53
C LYS A 56 -7.44 4.77 -18.06
N GLY A 57 -8.22 3.84 -18.58
CA GLY A 57 -8.57 3.79 -20.01
C GLY A 57 -9.60 4.88 -20.36
N PRO A 58 -9.55 5.51 -21.56
CA PRO A 58 -10.39 6.65 -21.89
C PRO A 58 -11.87 6.27 -21.85
N LYS A 59 -12.67 7.04 -21.11
CA LYS A 59 -14.12 7.13 -21.31
C LYS A 59 -14.37 7.73 -22.70
N ALA A 60 -14.24 6.93 -23.75
CA ALA A 60 -14.88 7.19 -25.02
C ALA A 60 -16.36 6.83 -24.85
N SER A 61 -17.17 7.79 -24.41
CA SER A 61 -18.62 7.71 -24.58
C SER A 61 -18.93 8.12 -26.02
N LYS A 62 -19.70 7.24 -26.66
CA LYS A 62 -20.27 7.35 -28.00
C LYS A 62 -21.05 8.64 -28.21
#